data_AF-A0A958Q9T3-F1
#
_entry.id   AF-A0A958Q9T3-F1
#
_cell.length_a   1.000
_cell.length_b   1.000
_cell.length_c   1.000
_cell.angle_alpha   90.00
_cell.angle_beta   90.00
_cell.angle_gamma   90.00
#
_symmetry.space_group_name_H-M   'P 1'
#
loop_
_entity.id
_entity.type
_entity.pdbx_description
1 polymer ?
#
loop_
_entity_poly.entity_id
_entity_poly.type
_entity_poly.pdbx_seq_one_letter_code
_entity_poly.pdbx_strand_id
1 'polypeptide(L)'
;MDTLRLGSRASALALAQSEMCIAQLQKLHPSLQCPIVHIKNSGDKVQGTPQAGLLDKKAWIDGLEQALLEGEIDCAIHSGKDLPADPAEGTTIIS
;
A
#
# COMPACT_ATOMS: atom_id res chain seq x y z
N MET A 1 -3.06 20.58 -11.56
CA MET A 1 -3.70 19.25 -11.46
C MET A 1 -3.08 18.60 -10.27
N ASP A 2 -3.91 18.23 -9.29
CA ASP A 2 -3.43 17.65 -8.04
C ASP A 2 -3.18 16.15 -8.26
N THR A 3 -2.13 15.63 -7.64
CA THR A 3 -1.69 14.24 -7.76
C THR A 3 -1.58 13.63 -6.37
N LEU A 4 -2.11 12.42 -6.21
CA LEU A 4 -2.01 11.60 -4.99
C LEU A 4 -1.38 10.25 -5.34
N ARG A 5 -0.12 10.04 -4.99
CA ARG A 5 0.63 8.80 -5.26
C ARG A 5 0.19 7.71 -4.30
N LEU A 6 -0.39 6.64 -4.84
CA LEU A 6 -0.91 5.52 -4.04
C LEU A 6 0.07 4.35 -4.05
N GLY A 7 0.66 4.04 -2.90
CA GLY A 7 1.45 2.84 -2.70
C GLY A 7 0.58 1.58 -2.64
N SER A 8 0.95 0.56 -3.40
CA SER A 8 0.26 -0.72 -3.36
C SER A 8 1.18 -1.89 -3.71
N ARG A 9 0.75 -3.10 -3.32
CA ARG A 9 1.39 -4.35 -3.76
C ARG A 9 1.08 -4.60 -5.24
N ALA A 10 1.94 -5.37 -5.90
CA ALA A 10 1.73 -5.76 -7.31
C ALA A 10 0.77 -6.95 -7.50
N SER A 11 0.21 -7.52 -6.43
CA SER A 11 -0.73 -8.64 -6.56
C SER A 11 -2.05 -8.16 -7.17
N ALA A 12 -2.71 -9.04 -7.94
CA ALA A 12 -3.95 -8.71 -8.63
C ALA A 12 -5.04 -8.18 -7.68
N LEU A 13 -5.15 -8.76 -6.48
CA LEU A 13 -6.11 -8.30 -5.48
C LEU A 13 -5.78 -6.90 -4.94
N ALA A 14 -4.50 -6.60 -4.68
CA ALA A 14 -4.09 -5.30 -4.19
C ALA A 14 -4.33 -4.20 -5.23
N LEU A 15 -4.11 -4.51 -6.51
CA LEU A 15 -4.40 -3.58 -7.60
C LEU A 15 -5.89 -3.32 -7.73
N ALA A 16 -6.72 -4.37 -7.70
CA ALA A 16 -8.18 -4.20 -7.74
C ALA A 16 -8.69 -3.33 -6.57
N GLN A 17 -8.16 -3.52 -5.36
CA GLN A 17 -8.49 -2.69 -4.19
C GLN A 17 -8.07 -1.22 -4.38
N SER A 18 -6.90 -1.00 -4.99
CA SER A 18 -6.38 0.33 -5.28
C SER A 18 -7.24 1.05 -6.32
N GLU A 19 -7.60 0.35 -7.41
CA GLU A 19 -8.49 0.87 -8.45
C GLU A 19 -9.89 1.20 -7.90
N MET A 20 -10.43 0.37 -7.01
CA MET A 20 -11.69 0.65 -6.32
C MET A 20 -11.63 1.95 -5.50
N CYS A 21 -10.53 2.17 -4.77
CA CYS A 21 -10.31 3.40 -4.00
C CYS A 21 -10.21 4.63 -4.94
N ILE A 22 -9.38 4.52 -6.00
CA ILE A 22 -9.21 5.58 -7.01
C ILE A 22 -10.55 5.96 -7.63
N ALA A 23 -11.38 4.98 -7.99
CA ALA A 23 -12.69 5.24 -8.58
C ALA A 23 -13.62 6.03 -7.65
N GLN A 24 -13.53 5.86 -6.33
CA GLN A 24 -14.31 6.68 -5.38
C GLN A 24 -13.71 8.08 -5.22
N LEU A 25 -12.38 8.19 -5.14
CA LEU A 25 -11.69 9.48 -5.07
C LEU A 25 -11.99 10.35 -6.29
N GLN A 26 -11.96 9.77 -7.50
CA GLN A 26 -12.23 10.47 -8.74
C GLN A 26 -13.70 10.91 -8.90
N LYS A 27 -14.65 10.24 -8.25
CA LYS A 27 -16.05 10.73 -8.20
C LYS A 27 -16.17 12.05 -7.44
N LEU A 28 -15.40 12.21 -6.37
CA LEU A 28 -15.38 13.41 -5.54
C LEU A 28 -14.46 14.49 -6.12
N HIS A 29 -13.37 14.08 -6.74
CA HIS A 29 -12.34 14.94 -7.33
C HIS A 29 -12.00 14.50 -8.77
N PRO A 30 -12.81 14.89 -9.78
CA PRO A 30 -12.66 14.39 -11.15
C PRO A 30 -11.31 14.70 -11.83
N SER A 31 -10.60 15.73 -11.39
CA SER A 31 -9.29 16.10 -11.92
C SER A 31 -8.10 15.47 -11.17
N LEU A 32 -8.35 14.73 -10.08
CA LEU A 32 -7.30 14.13 -9.25
C LEU A 32 -6.62 12.98 -10.01
N GLN A 33 -5.29 13.06 -10.12
CA GLN A 33 -4.48 11.96 -10.65
C GLN A 33 -4.02 11.06 -9.51
N CYS A 34 -4.25 9.75 -9.64
CA CYS A 34 -3.86 8.78 -8.62
C CYS A 34 -2.94 7.70 -9.18
N PRO A 35 -1.66 8.00 -9.50
CA PRO A 35 -0.73 6.99 -9.98
C PRO A 35 -0.47 5.94 -8.89
N ILE A 36 -0.50 4.67 -9.28
CA ILE A 36 -0.15 3.56 -8.38
C ILE A 36 1.38 3.36 -8.43
N VAL A 37 2.02 3.46 -7.27
CA VAL A 37 3.44 3.20 -7.09
C VAL A 37 3.58 1.79 -6.49
N HIS A 38 4.18 0.89 -7.26
CA HIS A 38 4.41 -0.48 -6.80
C HIS A 38 5.62 -0.53 -5.87
N ILE A 39 5.37 -0.79 -4.59
CA ILE A 39 6.45 -0.98 -3.62
C ILE A 39 6.93 -2.42 -3.69
N LYS A 40 8.16 -2.61 -4.18
CA LYS A 40 8.84 -3.92 -4.19
C LYS A 40 9.54 -4.12 -2.86
N ASN A 41 9.18 -5.20 -2.16
CA ASN A 41 9.87 -5.61 -0.94
C ASN A 41 10.50 -7.00 -1.13
N SER A 42 11.46 -7.32 -0.25
CA SER A 42 12.24 -8.56 -0.33
C SER A 42 11.41 -9.83 -0.08
N GLY A 43 10.20 -9.72 0.48
CA GLY A 43 9.34 -10.87 0.77
C GLY A 43 8.67 -11.49 -0.47
N ASP A 44 8.62 -10.78 -1.60
CA ASP A 44 8.15 -11.37 -2.88
C ASP A 44 9.10 -12.46 -3.42
N LYS A 45 10.32 -12.59 -2.87
CA LYS A 45 11.30 -13.59 -3.31
C LYS A 45 11.20 -14.96 -2.61
N VAL A 46 10.38 -15.13 -1.56
CA VAL A 46 10.39 -16.37 -0.75
C VAL A 46 9.04 -17.09 -0.80
N GLN A 47 8.62 -17.50 -2.00
CA GLN A 47 7.55 -18.49 -2.11
C GLN A 47 8.14 -19.89 -1.86
N GLY A 48 7.82 -20.50 -0.71
CA GLY A 48 8.13 -21.93 -0.52
C GLY A 48 8.13 -22.52 0.89
N THR A 49 8.05 -21.72 1.97
CA THR A 49 8.03 -22.28 3.34
C THR A 49 6.92 -21.67 4.21
N PRO A 50 6.30 -22.45 5.13
CA PRO A 50 5.24 -21.95 6.02
C PRO A 50 5.66 -20.79 6.93
N GLN A 51 6.95 -20.64 7.18
CA GLN A 51 7.52 -19.53 7.96
C GLN A 51 7.77 -18.25 7.15
N ALA A 52 7.77 -18.32 5.81
CA ALA A 52 7.91 -17.15 4.95
C ALA A 52 6.72 -16.19 5.14
N GLY A 53 5.48 -16.70 5.16
CA GLY A 53 4.29 -15.84 5.16
C GLY A 53 4.13 -14.88 6.34
N LEU A 54 4.69 -15.20 7.52
CA LEU A 54 4.64 -14.32 8.70
C LEU A 54 5.78 -13.27 8.70
N LEU A 55 6.98 -13.66 8.26
CA LEU A 55 8.10 -12.74 8.04
C LEU A 55 7.80 -11.76 6.90
N ASP A 56 7.14 -12.25 5.86
CA ASP A 56 6.70 -11.48 4.70
C ASP A 56 5.73 -10.39 5.16
N LYS A 57 4.67 -10.71 5.89
CA LYS A 57 3.68 -9.69 6.26
C LYS A 57 4.29 -8.47 6.97
N LYS A 58 5.24 -8.69 7.88
CA LYS A 58 5.96 -7.60 8.56
C LYS A 58 6.85 -6.83 7.58
N ALA A 59 7.70 -7.53 6.81
CA ALA A 59 8.59 -6.90 5.83
C ALA A 59 7.85 -6.09 4.74
N TRP A 60 6.56 -6.35 4.54
CA TRP A 60 5.74 -5.66 3.54
C TRP A 60 5.06 -4.41 4.07
N ILE A 61 4.53 -4.48 5.28
CA ILE A 61 4.03 -3.31 6.01
C ILE A 61 5.19 -2.32 6.16
N ASP A 62 6.35 -2.83 6.58
CA ASP A 62 7.58 -2.04 6.73
C ASP A 62 7.97 -1.31 5.43
N GLY A 63 7.79 -1.93 4.25
CA GLY A 63 8.13 -1.31 2.97
C GLY A 63 7.19 -0.17 2.55
N LEU A 64 5.88 -0.33 2.76
CA LEU A 64 4.90 0.71 2.44
C LEU A 64 4.95 1.86 3.44
N GLU A 65 5.14 1.56 4.73
CA GLU A 65 5.35 2.56 5.76
C GLU A 65 6.65 3.34 5.52
N GLN A 66 7.74 2.68 5.14
CA GLN A 66 8.99 3.36 4.78
C GLN A 66 8.79 4.30 3.58
N ALA A 67 8.13 3.83 2.52
CA ALA A 67 7.85 4.65 1.34
C ALA A 67 6.96 5.87 1.65
N LEU A 68 6.04 5.75 2.62
CA LEU A 68 5.26 6.88 3.14
C LEU A 68 6.15 7.87 3.88
N LEU A 69 6.99 7.38 4.80
CA LEU A 69 7.88 8.21 5.62
C LEU A 69 8.94 8.94 4.79
N GLU A 70 9.42 8.31 3.71
CA GLU A 70 10.36 8.91 2.74
C GLU A 70 9.67 9.85 1.74
N GLY A 71 8.34 9.89 1.74
CA GLY A 71 7.56 10.73 0.82
C GLY A 71 7.58 10.25 -0.63
N GLU A 72 7.88 8.98 -0.87
CA GLU A 72 7.78 8.35 -2.20
C GLU A 72 6.31 8.19 -2.64
N ILE A 73 5.44 7.94 -1.66
CA ILE A 73 3.98 7.81 -1.81
C ILE A 73 3.28 8.71 -0.81
N ASP A 74 2.04 9.08 -1.12
CA ASP A 74 1.22 9.97 -0.29
C ASP A 74 0.19 9.19 0.55
N CYS A 75 -0.19 7.99 0.11
CA CYS A 75 -1.07 7.07 0.82
C CYS A 75 -0.75 5.61 0.43
N ALA A 76 -0.95 4.66 1.34
CA ALA A 76 -0.82 3.23 1.08
C ALA A 76 -2.18 2.52 1.13
N ILE A 77 -2.46 1.64 0.17
CA ILE A 77 -3.68 0.84 0.13
C ILE A 77 -3.42 -0.59 0.59
N HIS A 78 -4.16 -1.05 1.59
CA HIS A 78 -4.07 -2.40 2.15
C HIS A 78 -5.43 -3.08 2.27
N SER A 79 -5.40 -4.41 2.24
CA SER A 79 -6.49 -5.20 2.80
C SER A 79 -6.52 -4.98 4.31
N GLY A 80 -7.70 -4.72 4.89
CA GLY A 80 -7.82 -4.43 6.33
C GLY A 80 -7.26 -5.52 7.25
N LYS A 81 -7.33 -6.79 6.83
CA LYS A 81 -6.71 -7.93 7.56
C LYS A 81 -5.18 -7.85 7.64
N ASP A 82 -4.57 -7.05 6.76
CA ASP A 82 -3.12 -6.90 6.59
C ASP A 82 -2.59 -5.59 7.15
N LEU A 83 -3.43 -4.77 7.78
CA LEU A 83 -2.99 -3.60 8.52
C LEU A 83 -2.24 -4.02 9.80
N PRO A 84 -1.16 -3.31 10.17
CA PRO A 84 -0.52 -3.51 11.46
C PRO A 84 -1.47 -3.11 12.59
N ALA A 85 -1.34 -3.76 13.74
CA ALA A 85 -2.04 -3.35 14.95
C ALA A 85 -1.51 -2.02 15.52
N ASP A 86 -0.23 -1.74 15.25
CA ASP A 86 0.45 -0.51 15.63
C ASP A 86 1.23 0.01 14.41
N PRO A 87 0.74 1.08 13.74
CA PRO A 87 1.40 1.64 12.57
C PRO A 87 2.71 2.34 12.95
N ALA A 88 3.65 2.45 12.01
CA ALA A 88 4.92 3.14 12.24
C ALA A 88 4.71 4.58 12.72
N GLU A 89 5.58 5.05 13.62
CA GLU A 89 5.55 6.43 14.11
C GLU A 89 5.59 7.40 12.93
N GLY A 90 4.68 8.38 12.93
CA GLY A 90 4.51 9.31 11.80
C GLY A 90 3.52 8.86 10.74
N THR A 91 2.93 7.67 10.87
CA THR A 91 1.85 7.17 9.99
C THR A 91 0.55 6.97 10.77
N THR A 92 -0.57 6.91 10.06
CA THR A 92 -1.88 6.67 10.66
C THR A 92 -2.81 5.93 9.70
N ILE A 93 -3.75 5.17 10.25
CA ILE A 93 -4.77 4.46 9.47
C ILE A 93 -5.99 5.37 9.36
N ILE A 94 -6.41 5.65 8.13
CA ILE A 94 -7.62 6.39 7.80
C ILE A 94 -8.62 5.47 7.11
N SER A 95 -9.91 5.59 7.45
CA SER A 95 -11.02 4.77 6.92
C SER A 95 -12.20 5.63 6.53
#